data_AF-A0A374UP72-F1
#
_entry.id   AF-A0A374UP72-F1
#
_cell.length_a   1.000
_cell.length_b   1.000
_cell.length_c   1.000
_cell.angle_alpha   90.00
_cell.angle_beta   90.00
_cell.angle_gamma   90.00
#
_symmetry.space_group_name_H-M   'P 1'
#
loop_
_entity.id
_entity.type
_entity.pdbx_description
1 polymer ?
#
loop_
_entity_poly.entity_id
_entity_poly.type
_entity_poly.pdbx_seq_one_letter_code
_entity_poly.pdbx_strand_id
1 'polypeptide(L)'
;MNTDKIYAEQLANEYTPKDTSKVVALKKLDAKAKRPATIFTYTLGIISALILGIGMCLTMGQIGDSSTVSFIIGIILGVIGIIGISVNYPIYKKMLAKGKQKYAFEIVQLAKEISDK
;
A
#
# COMPACT_ATOMS: atom_id res chain seq x y z
N MET A 1 28.81 2.35 -20.21
CA MET A 1 27.71 2.26 -19.24
C MET A 1 27.00 0.93 -19.47
N ASN A 2 26.91 0.09 -18.44
CA ASN A 2 26.54 -1.34 -18.49
C ASN A 2 25.04 -1.62 -18.68
N THR A 3 24.30 -0.74 -19.36
CA THR A 3 22.84 -0.82 -19.41
C THR A 3 22.36 -2.02 -20.23
N ASP A 4 23.02 -2.29 -21.36
CA ASP A 4 22.70 -3.43 -22.23
C ASP A 4 23.01 -4.78 -21.58
N LYS A 5 24.08 -4.83 -20.76
CA LYS A 5 24.46 -6.04 -20.02
C LYS A 5 23.46 -6.36 -18.92
N ILE A 6 23.04 -5.35 -18.16
CA ILE A 6 22.01 -5.47 -17.13
C ILE A 6 20.66 -5.86 -17.76
N TYR A 7 20.30 -5.28 -18.90
CA TYR A 7 19.08 -5.65 -19.62
C TYR A 7 19.12 -7.08 -20.16
N ALA A 8 20.25 -7.51 -20.71
CA ALA A 8 20.44 -8.87 -21.19
C ALA A 8 20.41 -9.90 -20.04
N GLU A 9 21.00 -9.56 -18.88
CA GLU A 9 20.93 -10.39 -17.67
C GLU A 9 19.50 -10.44 -17.09
N GLN A 10 18.76 -9.33 -17.09
CA GLN A 10 17.36 -9.31 -16.66
C GLN A 10 16.47 -10.15 -17.58
N LEU A 11 16.67 -10.06 -18.90
CA LEU A 11 15.92 -10.83 -19.89
C LEU A 11 16.27 -12.31 -19.82
N ALA A 12 17.55 -12.67 -19.76
CA ALA A 12 17.98 -14.05 -19.57
C ALA A 12 17.42 -14.63 -18.26
N ASN A 13 17.42 -13.84 -17.18
CA ASN A 13 16.83 -14.25 -15.90
C ASN A 13 15.29 -14.33 -15.96
N GLU A 14 14.61 -13.62 -16.86
CA GLU A 14 13.15 -13.71 -17.07
C GLU A 14 12.74 -15.00 -17.78
N TYR A 15 13.57 -15.49 -18.71
CA TYR A 15 13.31 -16.70 -19.51
C TYR A 15 14.00 -17.97 -18.98
N THR A 16 14.92 -17.86 -18.03
CA THR A 16 15.46 -19.04 -17.34
C THR A 16 14.41 -19.53 -16.33
N PRO A 17 14.04 -20.83 -16.33
CA PRO A 17 13.20 -21.39 -15.28
C PRO A 17 13.94 -21.31 -13.95
N LYS A 18 13.81 -20.17 -13.26
CA LYS A 18 14.40 -19.92 -11.94
C LYS A 18 14.00 -21.07 -11.05
N ASP A 19 14.95 -21.73 -10.40
CA ASP A 19 14.73 -22.70 -9.33
C ASP A 19 13.49 -22.34 -8.51
N THR A 20 12.39 -23.01 -8.84
CA THR A 20 11.02 -22.46 -8.78
C THR A 20 10.47 -22.33 -7.37
N SER A 21 11.25 -22.73 -6.36
CA SER A 21 10.84 -22.77 -4.97
C SER A 21 11.37 -21.58 -4.15
N LYS A 22 12.67 -21.27 -4.24
CA LYS A 22 13.30 -20.28 -3.34
C LYS A 22 13.04 -18.83 -3.74
N VAL A 23 13.07 -18.50 -5.05
CA VAL A 23 12.73 -17.15 -5.54
C VAL A 23 11.25 -16.83 -5.35
N VAL A 24 10.38 -17.84 -5.54
CA VAL A 24 8.94 -17.72 -5.26
C VAL A 24 8.66 -17.58 -3.77
N ALA A 25 9.41 -18.29 -2.91
CA ALA A 25 9.33 -18.12 -1.45
C ALA A 25 9.74 -16.70 -1.02
N LEU A 26 10.80 -16.15 -1.59
CA LEU A 26 11.23 -14.76 -1.37
C LEU A 26 10.15 -13.75 -1.80
N LYS A 27 9.55 -13.96 -2.97
CA LYS A 27 8.45 -13.11 -3.47
C LYS A 27 7.19 -13.21 -2.59
N LYS A 28 6.89 -14.41 -2.07
CA LYS A 28 5.80 -14.64 -1.10
C LYS A 28 6.09 -13.97 0.26
N LEU A 29 7.34 -13.99 0.73
CA LEU A 29 7.78 -13.33 1.95
C LEU A 29 7.71 -11.80 1.84
N ASP A 30 8.19 -11.21 0.75
CA ASP A 30 8.07 -9.77 0.50
C ASP A 30 6.59 -9.34 0.40
N ALA A 31 5.77 -10.13 -0.32
CA ALA A 31 4.33 -9.91 -0.36
C ALA A 31 3.71 -9.97 1.04
N LYS A 32 4.07 -10.96 1.88
CA LYS A 32 3.58 -11.11 3.26
C LYS A 32 4.03 -9.95 4.16
N ALA A 33 5.24 -9.44 3.97
CA ALA A 33 5.75 -8.28 4.68
C ALA A 33 5.00 -6.99 4.33
N LYS A 34 4.57 -6.83 3.07
CA LYS A 34 3.79 -5.67 2.61
C LYS A 34 2.30 -5.78 2.89
N ARG A 35 1.73 -7.00 2.95
CA ARG A 35 0.28 -7.22 3.18
C ARG A 35 -0.31 -6.41 4.33
N PRO A 36 0.26 -6.38 5.55
CA PRO A 36 -0.35 -5.61 6.64
C PRO A 36 -0.37 -4.11 6.33
N ALA A 37 0.70 -3.58 5.71
CA ALA A 37 0.76 -2.18 5.28
C ALA A 37 -0.31 -1.86 4.23
N THR A 38 -0.44 -2.72 3.23
CA THR A 38 -1.40 -2.53 2.13
C THR A 38 -2.84 -2.65 2.60
N ILE A 39 -3.16 -3.63 3.45
CA ILE A 39 -4.52 -3.84 3.98
C ILE A 39 -4.98 -2.62 4.77
N PHE A 40 -4.13 -2.09 5.65
CA PHE A 40 -4.46 -0.91 6.45
C PHE A 40 -4.64 0.35 5.61
N THR A 41 -3.80 0.53 4.58
CA THR A 41 -3.94 1.65 3.64
C THR A 41 -5.24 1.57 2.86
N TYR A 42 -5.64 0.38 2.41
CA TYR A 42 -6.93 0.20 1.74
C TYR A 42 -8.09 0.39 2.69
N THR A 43 -8.09 -0.20 3.89
CA THR A 43 -9.21 -0.03 4.83
C THR A 43 -9.38 1.41 5.26
N LEU A 44 -8.31 2.11 5.64
CA LEU A 44 -8.36 3.51 6.02
C LEU A 44 -8.77 4.40 4.84
N GLY A 45 -8.26 4.10 3.64
CA GLY A 45 -8.63 4.80 2.40
C GLY A 45 -10.11 4.64 2.05
N ILE A 46 -10.64 3.41 2.13
CA ILE A 46 -12.06 3.12 1.88
C ILE A 46 -12.95 3.85 2.88
N ILE A 47 -12.61 3.80 4.18
CA ILE A 47 -13.37 4.51 5.22
C ILE A 47 -13.35 6.02 4.96
N SER A 48 -12.18 6.59 4.64
CA SER A 48 -12.04 8.03 4.37
C SER A 48 -12.82 8.46 3.12
N ALA A 49 -12.82 7.63 2.08
CA ALA A 49 -13.59 7.88 0.86
C ALA A 49 -15.11 7.80 1.12
N LEU A 50 -15.57 6.85 1.93
CA LEU A 50 -16.98 6.78 2.35
C LEU A 50 -17.39 8.03 3.14
N ILE A 51 -16.57 8.46 4.10
CA ILE A 51 -16.83 9.66 4.90
C ILE A 51 -16.91 10.90 4.00
N LEU A 52 -16.01 11.03 3.03
CA LEU A 52 -16.01 12.12 2.08
C LEU A 52 -17.26 12.09 1.17
N GLY A 53 -17.66 10.90 0.70
CA GLY A 53 -18.89 10.72 -0.08
C GLY A 53 -20.15 11.09 0.71
N ILE A 54 -20.22 10.69 1.99
CA ILE A 54 -21.32 11.08 2.89
C ILE A 54 -21.34 12.59 3.10
N GLY A 55 -20.17 13.21 3.29
CA GLY A 55 -20.04 14.67 3.40
C GLY A 55 -20.57 15.38 2.15
N MET A 56 -20.23 14.89 0.95
CA MET A 56 -20.74 15.42 -0.32
C MET A 56 -22.26 15.28 -0.45
N CYS A 57 -22.83 14.11 -0.15
CA CYS A 57 -24.28 13.89 -0.20
C CYS A 57 -25.05 14.81 0.76
N LEU A 58 -24.50 15.08 1.95
CA LEU A 58 -25.06 16.02 2.93
C LEU A 58 -24.97 17.47 2.45
N THR A 59 -23.85 17.88 1.83
CA THR A 59 -23.71 19.25 1.30
C THR A 59 -24.65 19.54 0.14
N MET A 60 -25.01 18.54 -0.67
CA MET A 60 -25.93 18.71 -1.80
C MET A 60 -27.41 18.60 -1.39
N GLY A 61 -27.72 18.44 -0.10
CA GLY A 61 -29.11 18.37 0.37
C GLY A 61 -29.90 17.15 -0.14
N GLN A 62 -29.20 16.12 -0.62
CA GLN A 62 -29.83 14.86 -1.06
C GLN A 62 -30.29 13.99 0.13
N ILE A 63 -29.71 14.20 1.30
CA ILE A 63 -30.04 13.50 2.55
C ILE A 63 -30.37 14.57 3.62
N GLY A 64 -31.68 14.72 3.92
CA GLY A 64 -32.21 15.67 4.91
C GLY A 64 -32.57 17.03 4.32
N ASP A 65 -33.55 17.71 4.95
CA ASP A 65 -33.99 19.06 4.59
C ASP A 65 -32.81 20.00 4.30
N SER A 66 -32.98 20.88 3.30
CA SER A 66 -32.01 21.86 2.76
C SER A 66 -31.57 22.93 3.77
N SER A 67 -31.21 22.50 4.98
CA SER A 67 -30.89 23.31 6.12
C SER A 67 -29.39 23.59 6.18
N THR A 68 -29.02 24.82 6.52
CA THR A 68 -27.64 25.29 6.67
C THR A 68 -26.81 24.41 7.62
N VAL A 69 -27.47 23.73 8.57
CA VAL A 69 -26.84 22.79 9.52
C VAL A 69 -26.27 21.56 8.81
N SER A 70 -27.00 20.97 7.86
CA SER A 70 -26.57 19.79 7.08
C SER A 70 -25.35 20.10 6.22
N PHE A 71 -25.28 21.33 5.69
CA PHE A 71 -24.16 21.82 4.89
C PHE A 71 -22.87 21.96 5.72
N ILE A 72 -22.97 22.54 6.93
CA ILE A 72 -21.81 22.70 7.83
C ILE A 72 -21.28 21.34 8.28
N ILE A 73 -22.18 20.40 8.62
CA ILE A 73 -21.82 19.03 9.00
C ILE A 73 -21.13 18.32 7.84
N GLY A 74 -21.65 18.47 6.61
CA GLY A 74 -21.06 17.90 5.40
C GLY A 74 -19.63 18.40 5.13
N ILE A 75 -19.37 19.70 5.34
CA ILE A 75 -18.01 20.28 5.22
C ILE A 75 -17.06 19.69 6.25
N ILE A 76 -17.48 19.58 7.52
CA ILE A 76 -16.64 19.01 8.59
C ILE A 76 -16.27 17.56 8.26
N LEU A 77 -17.25 16.75 7.83
CA LEU A 77 -17.03 15.37 7.39
C LEU A 77 -16.10 15.29 6.17
N GLY A 78 -16.29 16.17 5.18
CA GLY A 78 -15.43 16.26 4.00
C GLY A 78 -13.97 16.57 4.34
N VAL A 79 -13.72 17.53 5.24
CA VAL A 79 -12.37 17.89 5.71
C VAL A 79 -11.71 16.70 6.44
N ILE A 80 -12.46 15.99 7.30
CA ILE A 80 -11.96 14.78 7.98
C ILE A 80 -11.59 13.70 6.96
N GLY A 81 -12.41 13.50 5.92
CA GLY A 81 -12.12 12.56 4.84
C GLY A 81 -10.83 12.90 4.08
N ILE A 82 -10.61 14.17 3.75
CA ILE A 82 -9.39 14.64 3.06
C ILE A 82 -8.16 14.45 3.95
N ILE A 83 -8.27 14.76 5.24
CA ILE A 83 -7.17 14.53 6.19
C ILE A 83 -6.86 13.04 6.24
N GLY A 84 -7.87 12.17 6.38
CA GLY A 84 -7.71 10.72 6.40
C GLY A 84 -6.96 10.17 5.17
N ILE A 85 -7.28 10.66 3.97
CA ILE A 85 -6.57 10.31 2.73
C ILE A 85 -5.12 10.84 2.76
N SER A 86 -4.92 12.07 3.23
CA SER A 86 -3.61 12.73 3.27
C SER A 86 -2.64 12.04 4.24
N VAL A 87 -3.11 11.60 5.41
CA VAL A 87 -2.26 10.90 6.40
C VAL A 87 -2.00 9.44 5.98
N ASN A 88 -2.75 8.89 5.01
CA ASN A 88 -2.60 7.50 4.59
C ASN A 88 -1.21 7.22 3.98
N TYR A 89 -0.68 8.14 3.17
CA TYR A 89 0.63 7.97 2.53
C TYR A 89 1.83 7.92 3.51
N PRO A 90 1.97 8.84 4.49
CA PRO A 90 3.05 8.74 5.48
C PRO A 90 2.89 7.53 6.41
N ILE A 91 1.66 7.14 6.75
CA ILE A 91 1.40 5.94 7.56
C ILE A 91 1.80 4.68 6.80
N TYR A 92 1.44 4.58 5.51
CA TYR A 92 1.86 3.49 4.63
C TYR A 92 3.39 3.34 4.63
N LYS A 93 4.12 4.44 4.43
CA LYS A 93 5.60 4.43 4.40
C LYS A 93 6.21 3.95 5.73
N LYS A 94 5.69 4.43 6.87
CA LYS A 94 6.13 3.97 8.20
C LYS A 94 5.84 2.49 8.42
N MET A 95 4.66 2.03 8.01
CA MET A 95 4.25 0.64 8.24
C MET A 95 4.98 -0.32 7.31
N LEU A 96 5.30 0.09 6.09
CA LEU A 96 6.11 -0.66 5.14
C LEU A 96 7.56 -0.80 5.62
N ALA A 97 8.13 0.24 6.23
CA ALA A 97 9.46 0.16 6.86
C ALA A 97 9.48 -0.83 8.04
N LYS A 98 8.45 -0.79 8.91
CA LYS A 98 8.30 -1.76 10.01
C LYS A 98 8.10 -3.19 9.51
N GLY A 99 7.27 -3.38 8.48
CA GLY A 99 7.05 -4.69 7.85
C GLY A 99 8.34 -5.24 7.25
N LYS A 100 9.09 -4.41 6.53
CA LYS A 100 10.41 -4.78 6.01
C LYS A 100 11.40 -5.13 7.11
N GLN A 101 11.49 -4.36 8.20
CA GLN A 101 12.38 -4.70 9.31
C GLN A 101 12.01 -6.03 9.98
N LYS A 102 10.72 -6.32 10.16
CA LYS A 102 10.26 -7.56 10.79
C LYS A 102 10.67 -8.83 10.02
N TYR A 103 10.73 -8.74 8.70
CA TYR A 103 11.13 -9.85 7.82
C TYR A 103 12.54 -9.69 7.23
N ALA A 104 13.26 -8.62 7.56
CA ALA A 104 14.58 -8.32 6.99
C ALA A 104 15.58 -9.43 7.30
N PHE A 105 15.56 -9.97 8.52
CA PHE A 105 16.46 -11.04 8.93
C PHE A 105 16.23 -12.33 8.11
N GLU A 106 14.97 -12.78 7.98
CA GLU A 106 14.62 -13.96 7.18
C GLU A 106 14.94 -13.75 5.69
N ILE A 107 14.68 -12.56 5.14
CA ILE A 107 14.95 -12.23 3.74
C ILE A 107 16.46 -12.22 3.46
N VAL A 108 17.26 -11.60 4.33
CA VAL A 108 18.73 -11.54 4.19
C VAL A 108 19.34 -12.92 4.36
N GLN A 109 18.85 -13.71 5.31
CA GLN A 109 19.36 -15.07 5.53
C GLN A 109 19.03 -15.99 4.35
N LEU A 110 17.80 -15.94 3.81
CA LEU A 110 17.43 -16.68 2.59
C LEU A 110 18.24 -16.23 1.38
N ALA A 111 18.46 -14.92 1.22
CA ALA A 111 19.26 -14.38 0.13
C ALA A 111 20.72 -14.84 0.20
N LYS A 112 21.28 -14.89 1.42
CA LYS A 112 22.64 -15.39 1.65
C LYS A 112 22.75 -16.89 1.35
N GLU A 113 21.76 -17.69 1.74
CA GLU A 113 21.70 -19.13 1.45
C GLU A 113 21.49 -19.45 -0.04
N ILE A 114 20.95 -18.52 -0.83
CA ILE A 114 20.86 -18.63 -2.29
C ILE A 114 22.17 -18.16 -2.94
N SER A 115 22.85 -17.16 -2.39
CA SER A 115 24.07 -16.58 -2.97
C SER A 115 25.35 -17.34 -2.62
N ASP A 116 25.33 -18.16 -1.56
CA ASP A 116 26.45 -19.04 -1.15
C ASP A 116 26.43 -20.39 -1.92
N LYS A 117 25.47 -20.56 -2.82
CA LYS A 117 25.32 -21.72 -3.72
C LYS A 117 25.58 -21.33 -5.16
#